data_AF-A0A1Y5QAH3-F1
#
_entry.id   AF-A0A1Y5QAH3-F1
#
_cell.length_a   1.000
_cell.length_b   1.000
_cell.length_c   1.000
_cell.angle_alpha   90.00
_cell.angle_beta   90.00
_cell.angle_gamma   90.00
#
_symmetry.space_group_name_H-M   'P 1'
#
loop_
_entity.id
_entity.type
_entity.pdbx_description
1 polymer ?
#
loop_
_entity_poly.entity_id
_entity_poly.type
_entity_poly.pdbx_seq_one_letter_code
_entity_poly.pdbx_strand_id
1 'polypeptide(L)'
;MHAADTCVPGDRIRWTKRPLLPATVYAAAVVALYRWTDGQWIILPWSLLTMLGLTLAVSGGFKAARGHARAADARRVWASIAAASRSWALLVRSALPDDAAAQKLVHRHLAWLAALRHQVRPDDGREVAGRGMEYDLGCQAPGQMAILRRELGRHVDAHERSCILAADNMAGQVLQLQGDALKVLLAEDRLHAATFLELHRLLHELQRRQAAAERLRDDTAAGRHAIVDVLLPVAFGLLLPFGLLDAMGPLVLFDDDVIGAIACWAIVPLSALLSWLYLTLGDMGRNAAYWTGDDADGTSIATACRALERELEIAPGVAATSTPPSQQAPLAP
;
A
#
# COMPACT_ATOMS: atom_id res chain seq x y z
N MET A 1 -22.34 9.46 -7.53
CA MET A 1 -21.47 10.63 -7.81
C MET A 1 -20.95 11.14 -6.47
N HIS A 2 -19.80 10.64 -6.02
CA HIS A 2 -19.05 11.18 -4.88
C HIS A 2 -17.61 11.28 -5.34
N ALA A 3 -17.08 12.49 -5.18
CA ALA A 3 -15.81 12.94 -5.71
C ALA A 3 -14.68 11.99 -5.33
N ALA A 4 -13.96 11.51 -6.33
CA ALA A 4 -12.62 11.05 -6.15
C ALA A 4 -11.79 12.30 -5.84
N ASP A 5 -11.42 12.49 -4.57
CA ASP A 5 -10.41 13.47 -4.21
C ASP A 5 -9.08 13.02 -4.83
N THR A 6 -8.82 13.51 -6.04
CA THR A 6 -7.51 13.44 -6.67
C THR A 6 -6.55 14.27 -5.83
N CYS A 7 -5.80 13.62 -4.95
CA CYS A 7 -4.74 14.28 -4.19
C CYS A 7 -3.74 14.93 -5.16
N VAL A 8 -3.67 16.26 -5.08
CA VAL A 8 -2.78 17.12 -5.88
C VAL A 8 -1.31 16.75 -5.58
N PRO A 9 -0.40 16.75 -6.57
CA PRO A 9 1.04 16.47 -6.39
C PRO A 9 1.74 17.32 -5.30
N GLY A 10 1.13 18.41 -4.84
CA GLY A 10 1.60 19.23 -3.73
C GLY A 10 1.65 18.50 -2.37
N ASP A 11 0.88 17.43 -2.17
CA ASP A 11 0.83 16.74 -0.88
C ASP A 11 2.06 15.85 -0.63
N ARG A 12 2.68 15.32 -1.70
CA ARG A 12 3.95 14.57 -1.59
C ARG A 12 5.09 15.44 -1.08
N ILE A 13 5.20 16.66 -1.61
CA ILE A 13 6.24 17.64 -1.24
C ILE A 13 6.02 18.14 0.19
N ARG A 14 4.76 18.31 0.61
CA ARG A 14 4.42 18.67 1.99
C ARG A 14 4.83 17.58 2.98
N TRP A 15 4.65 16.31 2.62
CA TRP A 15 5.07 15.18 3.46
C TRP A 15 6.59 15.11 3.62
N THR A 16 7.35 15.35 2.54
CA THR A 16 8.82 15.35 2.58
C THR A 16 9.41 16.53 3.36
N LYS A 17 8.71 17.66 3.45
CA LYS A 17 9.19 18.88 4.13
C LYS A 17 8.92 18.89 5.64
N ARG A 18 7.96 18.11 6.14
CA ARG A 18 7.61 18.01 7.57
C ARG A 18 8.80 17.69 8.48
N PRO A 19 9.70 16.74 8.17
CA PRO A 19 10.86 16.46 9.02
C PRO A 19 11.99 17.50 8.88
N LEU A 20 11.96 18.34 7.85
CA LEU A 20 13.06 19.29 7.56
C LEU A 20 13.12 20.42 8.62
N LEU A 21 11.97 21.02 8.94
CA LEU A 21 11.87 22.08 9.94
C LEU A 21 12.41 21.67 11.33
N PRO A 22 11.95 20.57 11.95
CA PRO A 22 12.46 20.16 13.25
C PRO A 22 13.94 19.78 13.19
N ALA A 23 14.41 19.15 12.11
CA ALA A 23 15.83 18.82 11.94
C ALA A 23 16.70 20.08 11.86
N THR A 24 16.28 21.10 11.09
CA THR A 24 17.00 22.37 10.97
C THR A 24 17.00 23.14 12.30
N VAL A 25 15.86 23.23 12.99
CA VAL A 25 15.76 23.91 14.29
C VAL A 25 16.66 23.23 15.32
N TYR A 26 16.64 21.89 15.35
CA TYR A 26 17.50 21.11 16.23
C TYR A 26 18.99 21.32 15.92
N ALA A 27 19.39 21.22 14.65
CA ALA A 27 20.77 21.46 14.24
C ALA A 27 21.24 22.87 14.58
N ALA A 28 20.41 23.89 14.36
CA ALA A 28 20.70 25.26 14.72
C ALA A 28 20.86 25.43 16.24
N ALA A 29 20.01 24.79 17.05
CA ALA A 29 20.12 24.81 18.50
C ALA A 29 21.43 24.16 18.99
N VAL A 30 21.81 23.02 18.42
CA VAL A 30 23.06 22.33 18.76
C VAL A 30 24.29 23.19 18.41
N VAL A 31 24.31 23.79 17.21
CA VAL A 31 25.41 24.66 16.77
C VAL A 31 25.50 25.95 17.63
N ALA A 32 24.36 26.56 17.96
CA ALA A 32 24.31 27.73 18.82
C ALA A 32 24.82 27.42 20.24
N LEU A 33 24.41 26.27 20.80
CA LEU A 33 24.89 25.81 22.10
C LEU A 33 26.40 25.55 22.08
N TYR A 34 26.91 24.89 21.02
CA TYR A 34 28.34 24.62 20.86
C TYR A 34 29.17 25.89 20.89
N ARG A 35 28.71 26.95 20.20
CA ARG A 35 29.35 28.27 20.21
C ARG A 35 29.27 28.97 21.57
N TRP A 36 28.21 28.75 22.34
CA TRP A 36 28.08 29.36 23.67
C TRP A 36 28.97 28.69 24.72
N THR A 37 29.28 27.39 24.54
CA THR A 37 30.08 26.59 25.49
C THR A 37 31.56 26.47 25.12
N ASP A 38 32.06 27.30 24.20
CA ASP A 38 33.46 27.29 23.71
C ASP A 38 33.97 25.89 23.30
N GLY A 39 33.09 25.07 22.73
CA GLY A 39 33.44 23.76 22.14
C GLY A 39 33.80 22.63 23.10
N GLN A 40 33.61 22.78 24.42
CA GLN A 40 34.10 21.79 25.41
C GLN A 40 33.17 20.60 25.70
N TRP A 41 31.99 20.52 25.08
CA TRP A 41 30.90 19.73 25.68
C TRP A 41 30.66 18.33 25.11
N ILE A 42 30.84 18.04 23.81
CA ILE A 42 30.60 16.70 23.25
C ILE A 42 31.48 16.47 22.00
N ILE A 43 32.40 15.50 22.05
CA ILE A 43 33.17 15.03 20.89
C ILE A 43 32.59 13.68 20.46
N LEU A 44 31.81 13.67 19.38
CA LEU A 44 31.35 12.45 18.74
C LEU A 44 32.22 12.18 17.51
N PRO A 45 33.05 11.12 17.49
CA PRO A 45 33.93 10.84 16.36
C PRO A 45 33.15 10.71 15.05
N TRP A 46 33.53 11.51 14.04
CA TRP A 46 32.92 11.45 12.71
C TRP A 46 33.00 10.06 12.07
N SER A 47 34.07 9.29 12.37
CA SER A 47 34.24 7.92 11.90
C SER A 47 33.10 6.98 12.34
N LEU A 48 32.61 7.12 13.57
CA LEU A 48 31.46 6.32 14.05
C LEU A 48 30.18 6.71 13.31
N LEU A 49 29.97 7.99 13.05
CA LEU A 49 28.81 8.48 12.32
C LEU A 49 28.80 7.98 10.87
N THR A 50 29.94 7.99 10.18
CA THR A 50 30.03 7.48 8.80
C THR A 50 29.75 5.98 8.71
N MET A 51 30.23 5.17 9.65
CA MET A 51 29.93 3.73 9.71
C MET A 51 28.45 3.46 9.97
N LEU A 52 27.83 4.19 10.91
CA LEU A 52 26.40 4.08 11.18
C LEU A 52 25.56 4.52 9.98
N GLY A 53 25.94 5.63 9.34
CA GLY A 53 25.28 6.15 8.15
C GLY A 53 25.33 5.18 6.98
N LEU A 54 26.50 4.62 6.67
CA LEU A 54 26.64 3.63 5.60
C LEU A 54 25.78 2.39 5.87
N THR A 55 25.79 1.90 7.12
CA THR A 55 24.98 0.74 7.52
C THR A 55 23.49 1.02 7.36
N LEU A 56 23.03 2.20 7.77
CA LEU A 56 21.65 2.66 7.61
C LEU A 56 21.24 2.80 6.15
N ALA A 57 22.11 3.37 5.32
CA ALA A 57 21.85 3.57 3.89
C ALA A 57 21.68 2.24 3.17
N VAL A 58 22.58 1.28 3.42
CA VAL A 58 22.54 -0.06 2.83
C VAL A 58 21.30 -0.83 3.30
N SER A 59 21.02 -0.83 4.62
CA SER A 59 19.84 -1.49 5.19
C SER A 59 18.53 -0.92 4.64
N GLY A 60 18.43 0.42 4.56
CA GLY A 60 17.30 1.13 3.98
C GLY A 60 17.11 0.80 2.49
N GLY A 61 18.21 0.74 1.73
CA GLY A 61 18.19 0.33 0.32
C GLY A 61 17.66 -1.09 0.11
N PHE A 62 18.14 -2.08 0.88
CA PHE A 62 17.62 -3.45 0.82
C PHE A 62 16.14 -3.54 1.20
N LYS A 63 15.69 -2.72 2.14
CA LYS A 63 14.28 -2.66 2.52
C LYS A 63 13.41 -2.08 1.41
N ALA A 64 13.83 -0.96 0.80
CA ALA A 64 13.15 -0.36 -0.34
C ALA A 64 13.04 -1.35 -1.51
N ALA A 65 14.15 -2.04 -1.84
CA ALA A 65 14.16 -3.06 -2.89
C ALA A 65 13.17 -4.20 -2.61
N ARG A 66 13.11 -4.71 -1.38
CA ARG A 66 12.14 -5.74 -0.97
C ARG A 66 10.70 -5.26 -1.04
N GLY A 67 10.44 -4.01 -0.65
CA GLY A 67 9.13 -3.37 -0.78
C GLY A 67 8.68 -3.32 -2.25
N HIS A 68 9.55 -2.83 -3.14
CA HIS A 68 9.26 -2.76 -4.57
C HIS A 68 9.02 -4.15 -5.19
N ALA A 69 9.80 -5.16 -4.82
CA ALA A 69 9.59 -6.54 -5.28
C ALA A 69 8.22 -7.07 -4.85
N ARG A 70 7.84 -6.89 -3.58
CA ARG A 70 6.51 -7.26 -3.07
C ARG A 70 5.37 -6.54 -3.79
N ALA A 71 5.52 -5.23 -4.03
CA ALA A 71 4.53 -4.47 -4.78
C ALA A 71 4.38 -4.99 -6.23
N ALA A 72 5.48 -5.38 -6.87
CA ALA A 72 5.44 -5.99 -8.20
C ALA A 72 4.77 -7.39 -8.17
N ASP A 73 5.06 -8.20 -7.15
CA ASP A 73 4.43 -9.52 -6.96
C ASP A 73 2.93 -9.41 -6.71
N ALA A 74 2.51 -8.45 -5.88
CA ALA A 74 1.10 -8.16 -5.68
C ALA A 74 0.41 -7.78 -6.98
N ARG A 75 0.98 -6.85 -7.77
CA ARG A 75 0.43 -6.50 -9.09
C ARG A 75 0.32 -7.71 -10.02
N ARG A 76 1.29 -8.62 -10.00
CA ARG A 76 1.26 -9.87 -10.78
C ARG A 76 0.12 -10.79 -10.34
N VAL A 77 -0.08 -10.97 -9.04
CA VAL A 77 -1.19 -11.77 -8.50
C VAL A 77 -2.53 -11.16 -8.90
N TRP A 78 -2.73 -9.85 -8.72
CA TRP A 78 -3.97 -9.18 -9.11
C TRP A 78 -4.24 -9.18 -10.61
N ALA A 79 -3.20 -9.03 -11.44
CA ALA A 79 -3.34 -9.18 -12.89
C ALA A 79 -3.80 -10.60 -13.26
N SER A 80 -3.26 -11.63 -12.60
CA SER A 80 -3.69 -13.02 -12.82
C SER A 80 -5.13 -13.28 -12.35
N ILE A 81 -5.55 -12.69 -11.23
CA ILE A 81 -6.95 -12.74 -10.76
C ILE A 81 -7.87 -12.10 -11.78
N ALA A 82 -7.51 -10.92 -12.30
CA ALA A 82 -8.31 -10.22 -13.30
C ALA A 82 -8.42 -11.02 -14.61
N ALA A 83 -7.34 -11.65 -15.06
CA ALA A 83 -7.36 -12.53 -16.23
C ALA A 83 -8.28 -13.74 -16.02
N ALA A 84 -8.14 -14.47 -14.91
CA ALA A 84 -8.99 -15.61 -14.60
C ALA A 84 -10.47 -15.21 -14.43
N SER A 85 -10.74 -14.04 -13.85
CA SER A 85 -12.08 -13.47 -13.71
C SER A 85 -12.76 -13.19 -15.05
N ARG A 86 -12.00 -12.67 -16.04
CA ARG A 86 -12.51 -12.47 -17.40
C ARG A 86 -12.82 -13.78 -18.09
N SER A 87 -11.93 -14.76 -17.98
CA SER A 87 -12.17 -16.11 -18.54
C SER A 87 -13.40 -16.77 -17.92
N TRP A 88 -13.57 -16.63 -16.60
CA TRP A 88 -14.75 -17.12 -15.88
C TRP A 88 -16.03 -16.46 -16.41
N ALA A 89 -16.09 -15.13 -16.46
CA ALA A 89 -17.28 -14.43 -16.93
C ALA A 89 -17.62 -14.71 -18.40
N LEU A 90 -16.60 -14.82 -19.25
CA LEU A 90 -16.78 -15.18 -20.66
C LEU A 90 -17.35 -16.59 -20.80
N LEU A 91 -16.81 -17.57 -20.08
CA LEU A 91 -17.28 -18.95 -20.14
C LEU A 91 -18.67 -19.12 -19.52
N VAL A 92 -18.95 -18.47 -18.38
CA VAL A 92 -20.28 -18.48 -17.76
C VAL A 92 -21.34 -17.96 -18.73
N ARG A 93 -21.04 -16.88 -19.46
CA ARG A 93 -21.99 -16.28 -20.40
C ARG A 93 -22.15 -17.03 -21.72
N SER A 94 -21.10 -17.68 -22.20
CA SER A 94 -21.19 -18.48 -23.43
C SER A 94 -21.79 -19.86 -23.18
N ALA A 95 -21.63 -20.41 -21.98
CA ALA A 95 -22.05 -21.76 -21.65
C ALA A 95 -23.50 -21.88 -21.15
N LEU A 96 -24.02 -20.84 -20.50
CA LEU A 96 -25.37 -20.85 -19.97
C LEU A 96 -26.34 -20.23 -20.97
N PRO A 97 -27.40 -20.94 -21.37
CA PRO A 97 -28.41 -20.40 -22.28
C PRO A 97 -29.34 -19.38 -21.60
N ASP A 98 -29.38 -19.36 -20.26
CA ASP A 98 -30.17 -18.40 -19.48
C ASP A 98 -29.29 -17.26 -18.97
N ASP A 99 -29.55 -16.06 -19.51
CA ASP A 99 -28.88 -14.82 -19.12
C ASP A 99 -29.05 -14.51 -17.62
N ALA A 100 -30.18 -14.87 -17.00
CA ALA A 100 -30.41 -14.61 -15.57
C ALA A 100 -29.51 -15.47 -14.69
N ALA A 101 -29.36 -16.77 -15.03
CA ALA A 101 -28.45 -17.67 -14.33
C ALA A 101 -26.97 -17.25 -14.52
N ALA A 102 -26.59 -16.87 -15.74
CA ALA A 102 -25.24 -16.35 -16.03
C ALA A 102 -24.96 -15.07 -15.24
N GLN A 103 -25.92 -14.14 -15.21
CA GLN A 103 -25.81 -12.89 -14.47
C GLN A 103 -25.71 -13.14 -12.96
N LYS A 104 -26.44 -14.10 -12.39
CA LYS A 104 -26.33 -14.46 -10.97
C LYS A 104 -24.92 -14.97 -10.62
N LEU A 105 -24.32 -15.81 -11.47
CA LEU A 105 -22.94 -16.29 -11.26
C LEU A 105 -21.90 -15.18 -11.37
N VAL A 106 -22.08 -14.22 -12.29
CA VAL A 106 -21.22 -13.03 -12.41
C VAL A 106 -21.33 -12.15 -11.17
N HIS A 107 -22.53 -11.90 -10.64
CA HIS A 107 -22.68 -11.13 -9.40
C HIS A 107 -22.02 -11.82 -8.21
N ARG A 108 -22.17 -13.14 -8.05
CA ARG A 108 -21.42 -13.89 -7.03
C ARG A 108 -19.90 -13.74 -7.22
N HIS A 109 -19.41 -13.64 -8.45
CA HIS A 109 -17.99 -13.41 -8.72
C HIS A 109 -17.54 -12.00 -8.29
N LEU A 110 -18.37 -10.98 -8.51
CA LEU A 110 -18.12 -9.62 -8.02
C LEU A 110 -18.11 -9.58 -6.48
N ALA A 111 -19.00 -10.33 -5.84
CA ALA A 111 -19.01 -10.48 -4.39
C ALA A 111 -17.72 -11.14 -3.87
N TRP A 112 -17.18 -12.12 -4.59
CA TRP A 112 -15.89 -12.73 -4.27
C TRP A 112 -14.76 -11.70 -4.36
N LEU A 113 -14.70 -10.89 -5.42
CA LEU A 113 -13.71 -9.81 -5.57
C LEU A 113 -13.80 -8.79 -4.43
N ALA A 114 -15.01 -8.41 -4.01
CA ALA A 114 -15.22 -7.51 -2.88
C ALA A 114 -14.75 -8.11 -1.56
N ALA A 115 -15.09 -9.37 -1.29
CA ALA A 115 -14.67 -10.11 -0.11
C ALA A 115 -13.13 -10.28 -0.07
N LEU A 116 -12.51 -10.65 -1.19
CA LEU A 116 -11.06 -10.82 -1.30
C LEU A 116 -10.32 -9.50 -1.05
N ARG A 117 -10.80 -8.39 -1.64
CA ARG A 117 -10.23 -7.06 -1.40
C ARG A 117 -10.29 -6.68 0.07
N HIS A 118 -11.41 -6.97 0.73
CA HIS A 118 -11.56 -6.70 2.16
C HIS A 118 -10.59 -7.55 2.99
N GLN A 119 -10.45 -8.83 2.67
CA GLN A 119 -9.54 -9.73 3.39
C GLN A 119 -8.06 -9.37 3.22
N VAL A 120 -7.64 -9.00 2.01
CA VAL A 120 -6.22 -8.77 1.67
C VAL A 120 -5.76 -7.35 2.04
N ARG A 121 -6.69 -6.43 2.31
CA ARG A 121 -6.36 -5.08 2.76
C ARG A 121 -5.60 -5.15 4.09
N PRO A 122 -4.42 -4.51 4.21
CA PRO A 122 -3.72 -4.44 5.48
C PRO A 122 -4.60 -3.71 6.49
N ASP A 123 -4.56 -4.17 7.74
CA ASP A 123 -5.22 -3.47 8.84
C ASP A 123 -4.65 -2.06 8.91
N ASP A 124 -5.49 -1.07 8.56
CA ASP A 124 -5.19 0.32 8.87
C ASP A 124 -5.09 0.36 10.40
N GLY A 125 -3.88 0.43 10.96
CA GLY A 125 -3.61 0.42 12.41
C GLY A 125 -4.35 1.48 13.23
N ARG A 126 -5.19 2.30 12.60
CA ARG A 126 -6.26 3.09 13.21
C ARG A 126 -7.25 2.24 14.00
N GLU A 127 -7.57 1.01 13.62
CA GLU A 127 -8.48 0.17 14.42
C GLU A 127 -7.83 -0.36 15.71
N VAL A 128 -6.50 -0.49 15.74
CA VAL A 128 -5.75 -0.89 16.95
C VAL A 128 -5.44 0.31 17.85
N ALA A 129 -5.16 1.49 17.26
CA ALA A 129 -4.99 2.73 18.03
C ALA A 129 -6.30 3.22 18.65
N GLY A 130 -7.47 2.86 18.09
CA GLY A 130 -8.79 3.21 18.62
C GLY A 130 -9.27 2.39 19.82
N ARG A 131 -8.51 1.39 20.29
CA ARG A 131 -8.85 0.66 21.53
C ARG A 131 -8.30 1.32 22.80
N GLY A 132 -7.53 2.39 22.68
CA GLY A 132 -7.09 3.22 23.81
C GLY A 132 -7.33 4.69 23.49
N MET A 133 -8.19 5.35 24.29
CA MET A 133 -8.55 6.78 24.24
C MET A 133 -9.54 7.21 23.14
N GLU A 134 -10.83 6.98 23.44
CA GLU A 134 -11.89 8.00 23.61
C GLU A 134 -11.99 9.17 22.61
N TYR A 135 -13.13 9.33 21.93
CA TYR A 135 -14.14 10.37 22.22
C TYR A 135 -15.35 10.26 21.27
N ASP A 136 -16.51 10.36 21.92
CA ASP A 136 -17.86 10.45 21.39
C ASP A 136 -18.05 11.75 20.60
N LEU A 137 -18.31 11.65 19.29
CA LEU A 137 -18.83 12.72 18.42
C LEU A 137 -19.47 12.06 17.19
N GLY A 138 -20.67 11.49 17.36
CA GLY A 138 -21.82 11.47 16.42
C GLY A 138 -21.70 10.93 14.99
N CYS A 139 -20.51 10.67 14.47
CA CYS A 139 -20.28 10.23 13.09
C CYS A 139 -19.17 9.17 13.10
N GLN A 140 -19.48 7.97 13.60
CA GLN A 140 -18.62 6.81 13.33
C GLN A 140 -18.59 6.61 11.81
N ALA A 141 -17.42 6.83 11.20
CA ALA A 141 -17.18 6.33 9.85
C ALA A 141 -17.57 4.83 9.84
N PRO A 142 -18.39 4.37 8.88
CA PRO A 142 -18.86 2.99 8.89
C PRO A 142 -17.66 2.05 8.96
N GLY A 143 -17.60 1.23 10.01
CA GLY A 143 -16.53 0.26 10.20
C GLY A 143 -16.35 -0.59 8.93
N GLN A 144 -15.14 -1.07 8.68
CA GLN A 144 -14.79 -1.71 7.41
C GLN A 144 -15.74 -2.87 7.05
N MET A 145 -16.26 -3.56 8.07
CA MET A 145 -17.27 -4.61 7.94
C MET A 145 -18.64 -4.11 7.45
N ALA A 146 -19.05 -2.89 7.83
CA ALA A 146 -20.28 -2.27 7.35
C ALA A 146 -20.18 -1.88 5.86
N ILE A 147 -18.99 -1.44 5.42
CA ILE A 147 -18.72 -1.16 4.00
C ILE A 147 -18.82 -2.45 3.19
N LEU A 148 -18.15 -3.53 3.64
CA LEU A 148 -18.23 -4.84 2.97
C LEU A 148 -19.67 -5.36 2.91
N ARG A 149 -20.43 -5.30 4.02
CA ARG A 149 -21.83 -5.73 4.06
C ARG A 149 -22.70 -4.98 3.04
N ARG A 150 -22.45 -3.68 2.85
CA ARG A 150 -23.14 -2.86 1.85
C ARG A 150 -22.75 -3.24 0.43
N GLU A 151 -21.47 -3.51 0.17
CA GLU A 151 -20.99 -3.96 -1.15
C GLU A 151 -21.54 -5.35 -1.51
N LEU A 152 -21.48 -6.30 -0.59
CA LEU A 152 -22.07 -7.64 -0.77
C LEU A 152 -23.58 -7.57 -1.03
N GLY A 153 -24.29 -6.64 -0.38
CA GLY A 153 -25.73 -6.44 -0.57
C GLY A 153 -26.14 -5.97 -1.98
N ARG A 154 -25.20 -5.54 -2.83
CA ARG A 154 -25.47 -5.21 -4.24
C ARG A 154 -25.45 -6.44 -5.15
N HIS A 155 -24.71 -7.47 -4.73
CA HIS A 155 -24.35 -8.59 -5.59
C HIS A 155 -24.98 -9.91 -5.14
N VAL A 156 -25.38 -10.02 -3.87
CA VAL A 156 -25.74 -11.30 -3.24
C VAL A 156 -26.97 -11.16 -2.35
N ASP A 157 -27.80 -12.20 -2.37
CA ASP A 157 -29.04 -12.30 -1.58
C ASP A 157 -28.76 -12.24 -0.06
N ALA A 158 -29.77 -11.85 0.73
CA ALA A 158 -29.61 -11.65 2.17
C ALA A 158 -29.08 -12.90 2.91
N HIS A 159 -29.55 -14.09 2.52
CA HIS A 159 -29.13 -15.37 3.10
C HIS A 159 -27.66 -15.70 2.80
N GLU A 160 -27.27 -15.64 1.53
CA GLU A 160 -25.89 -15.88 1.10
C GLU A 160 -24.92 -14.87 1.76
N ARG A 161 -25.33 -13.61 1.87
CA ARG A 161 -24.56 -12.58 2.57
C ARG A 161 -24.32 -12.92 4.04
N SER A 162 -25.32 -13.41 4.77
CA SER A 162 -25.13 -13.86 6.16
C SER A 162 -24.15 -15.03 6.26
N CYS A 163 -24.21 -16.00 5.35
CA CYS A 163 -23.26 -17.11 5.32
C CYS A 163 -21.83 -16.64 5.06
N ILE A 164 -21.64 -15.70 4.12
CA ILE A 164 -20.31 -15.14 3.81
C ILE A 164 -19.74 -14.41 5.02
N LEU A 165 -20.53 -13.58 5.69
CA LEU A 165 -20.09 -12.79 6.85
C LEU A 165 -19.84 -13.64 8.11
N ALA A 166 -20.41 -14.84 8.19
CA ALA A 166 -20.20 -15.76 9.30
C ALA A 166 -18.93 -16.63 9.14
N ALA A 167 -18.36 -16.68 7.94
CA ALA A 167 -17.19 -17.52 7.65
C ALA A 167 -15.87 -16.84 8.01
N ASP A 168 -14.92 -17.61 8.55
CA ASP A 168 -13.55 -17.13 8.81
C ASP A 168 -12.86 -16.70 7.49
N ASN A 169 -13.03 -17.51 6.44
CA ASN A 169 -12.60 -17.18 5.09
C ASN A 169 -13.80 -16.77 4.21
N MET A 170 -14.26 -15.54 4.39
CA MET A 170 -15.31 -14.89 3.57
C MET A 170 -15.14 -15.11 2.04
N ALA A 171 -13.98 -14.81 1.45
CA ALA A 171 -13.79 -14.98 0.00
C ALA A 171 -13.81 -16.47 -0.40
N GLY A 172 -13.21 -17.34 0.40
CA GLY A 172 -13.30 -18.79 0.18
C GLY A 172 -14.74 -19.30 0.22
N GLN A 173 -15.56 -18.76 1.14
CA GLN A 173 -16.98 -19.08 1.24
C GLN A 173 -17.76 -18.69 -0.03
N VAL A 174 -17.43 -17.55 -0.67
CA VAL A 174 -18.07 -17.16 -1.93
C VAL A 174 -17.73 -18.13 -3.06
N LEU A 175 -16.47 -18.59 -3.16
CA LEU A 175 -16.09 -19.60 -4.15
C LEU A 175 -16.84 -20.92 -3.93
N GLN A 176 -17.04 -21.34 -2.67
CA GLN A 176 -17.85 -22.52 -2.35
C GLN A 176 -19.30 -22.35 -2.82
N LEU A 177 -19.92 -21.19 -2.56
CA LEU A 177 -21.28 -20.90 -3.04
C LEU A 177 -21.40 -20.92 -4.57
N GLN A 178 -20.37 -20.46 -5.29
CA GLN A 178 -20.32 -20.57 -6.75
C GLN A 178 -20.19 -22.03 -7.21
N GLY A 179 -19.34 -22.83 -6.55
CA GLY A 179 -19.21 -24.25 -6.84
C GLY A 179 -20.51 -25.02 -6.62
N ASP A 180 -21.23 -24.74 -5.54
CA ASP A 180 -22.53 -25.37 -5.26
C ASP A 180 -23.61 -24.94 -6.25
N ALA A 181 -23.60 -23.68 -6.69
CA ALA A 181 -24.48 -23.21 -7.75
C ALA A 181 -24.25 -23.94 -9.08
N LEU A 182 -22.99 -24.19 -9.44
CA LEU A 182 -22.66 -24.98 -10.63
C LEU A 182 -23.16 -26.43 -10.52
N LYS A 183 -23.08 -27.04 -9.33
CA LYS A 183 -23.60 -28.39 -9.10
C LYS A 183 -25.11 -28.46 -9.31
N VAL A 184 -25.85 -27.46 -8.82
CA VAL A 184 -27.30 -27.36 -9.03
C VAL A 184 -27.62 -27.24 -10.52
N LEU A 185 -26.91 -26.36 -11.25
CA LEU A 185 -27.11 -26.19 -12.69
C LEU A 185 -26.79 -27.46 -13.50
N LEU A 186 -25.81 -28.25 -13.07
CA LEU A 186 -25.52 -29.56 -13.66
C LEU A 186 -26.63 -30.59 -13.36
N ALA A 187 -27.13 -30.62 -12.12
CA ALA A 187 -28.20 -31.53 -11.72
C ALA A 187 -29.53 -31.25 -12.44
N GLU A 188 -29.78 -29.97 -12.78
CA GLU A 188 -30.93 -29.53 -13.57
C GLU A 188 -30.74 -29.70 -15.10
N ASP A 189 -29.62 -30.28 -15.55
CA ASP A 189 -29.24 -30.43 -16.97
C ASP A 189 -29.18 -29.10 -17.75
N ARG A 190 -28.96 -28.00 -17.03
CA ARG A 190 -28.83 -26.64 -17.59
C ARG A 190 -27.39 -26.29 -17.96
N LEU A 191 -26.45 -27.15 -17.59
CA LEU A 191 -25.02 -26.99 -17.83
C LEU A 191 -24.43 -28.33 -18.27
N HIS A 192 -23.74 -28.33 -19.41
CA HIS A 192 -23.09 -29.53 -19.91
C HIS A 192 -21.90 -29.95 -19.03
N ALA A 193 -21.69 -31.26 -18.86
CA ALA A 193 -20.65 -31.81 -17.97
C ALA A 193 -19.23 -31.34 -18.32
N ALA A 194 -18.90 -31.22 -19.62
CA ALA A 194 -17.59 -30.71 -20.03
C ALA A 194 -17.38 -29.25 -19.60
N THR A 195 -18.41 -28.41 -19.73
CA THR A 195 -18.34 -27.01 -19.32
C THR A 195 -18.30 -26.86 -17.80
N PHE A 196 -19.02 -27.72 -17.08
CA PHE A 196 -18.93 -27.78 -15.62
C PHE A 196 -17.50 -28.02 -15.16
N LEU A 197 -16.79 -28.97 -15.78
CA LEU A 197 -15.39 -29.26 -15.44
C LEU A 197 -14.46 -28.07 -15.71
N GLU A 198 -14.64 -27.40 -16.85
CA GLU A 198 -13.83 -26.24 -17.24
C GLU A 198 -14.07 -25.03 -16.31
N LEU A 199 -15.33 -24.77 -15.94
CA LEU A 199 -15.68 -23.78 -14.93
C LEU A 199 -15.07 -24.15 -13.57
N HIS A 200 -15.17 -25.41 -13.14
CA HIS A 200 -14.56 -25.83 -11.87
C HIS A 200 -13.03 -25.66 -11.85
N ARG A 201 -12.37 -25.88 -13.00
CA ARG A 201 -10.94 -25.63 -13.15
C ARG A 201 -10.59 -24.14 -12.98
N LEU A 202 -11.41 -23.24 -13.52
CA LEU A 202 -11.25 -21.80 -13.30
C LEU A 202 -11.48 -21.41 -11.83
N LEU A 203 -12.46 -22.02 -11.17
CA LEU A 203 -12.71 -21.80 -9.73
C LEU A 203 -11.51 -22.23 -8.88
N HIS A 204 -10.90 -23.38 -9.17
CA HIS A 204 -9.67 -23.83 -8.53
C HIS A 204 -8.49 -22.89 -8.78
N GLU A 205 -8.35 -22.37 -10.00
CA GLU A 205 -7.31 -21.38 -10.31
C GLU A 205 -7.52 -20.09 -9.51
N LEU A 206 -8.76 -19.59 -9.43
CA LEU A 206 -9.11 -18.42 -8.61
C LEU A 206 -8.79 -18.65 -7.12
N GLN A 207 -9.09 -19.84 -6.59
CA GLN A 207 -8.74 -20.20 -5.21
C GLN A 207 -7.22 -20.21 -4.98
N ARG A 208 -6.44 -20.74 -5.94
CA ARG A 208 -4.97 -20.72 -5.88
C ARG A 208 -4.42 -19.28 -5.88
N ARG A 209 -5.03 -18.39 -6.67
CA ARG A 209 -4.66 -16.96 -6.71
C ARG A 209 -5.07 -16.23 -5.43
N GLN A 210 -6.22 -16.56 -4.84
CA GLN A 210 -6.63 -16.07 -3.53
C GLN A 210 -5.60 -16.44 -2.45
N ALA A 211 -5.19 -17.71 -2.38
CA ALA A 211 -4.18 -18.13 -1.41
C ALA A 211 -2.83 -17.39 -1.61
N ALA A 212 -2.46 -17.09 -2.85
CA ALA A 212 -1.27 -16.27 -3.13
C ALA A 212 -1.44 -14.82 -2.64
N ALA A 213 -2.63 -14.24 -2.79
CA ALA A 213 -2.94 -12.90 -2.30
C ALA A 213 -2.97 -12.83 -0.76
N GLU A 214 -3.52 -13.86 -0.09
CA GLU A 214 -3.53 -13.99 1.37
C GLU A 214 -2.09 -14.06 1.93
N ARG A 215 -1.20 -14.83 1.31
CA ARG A 215 0.23 -14.91 1.72
C ARG A 215 0.94 -13.56 1.65
N LEU A 216 0.62 -12.73 0.65
CA LEU A 216 1.20 -11.39 0.52
C LEU A 216 0.74 -10.46 1.65
N ARG A 217 -0.42 -10.73 2.27
CA ARG A 217 -0.89 -10.01 3.45
C ARG A 217 -0.12 -10.43 4.70
N ASP A 218 0.03 -11.73 4.96
CA ASP A 218 0.61 -12.22 6.22
C ASP A 218 2.09 -11.78 6.40
N ASP A 219 2.80 -11.55 5.30
CA ASP A 219 4.15 -10.98 5.28
C ASP A 219 4.25 -9.54 5.85
N THR A 220 3.11 -8.83 6.01
CA THR A 220 3.04 -7.49 6.60
C THR A 220 2.98 -7.49 8.14
N ALA A 221 2.76 -8.64 8.78
CA ALA A 221 2.85 -8.83 10.23
C ALA A 221 4.29 -8.66 10.80
N ALA A 222 5.27 -8.33 9.93
CA ALA A 222 6.55 -7.75 10.30
C ALA A 222 6.44 -6.37 11.01
N GLY A 223 5.23 -5.85 11.22
CA GLY A 223 4.93 -4.68 12.07
C GLY A 223 5.49 -4.76 13.50
N ARG A 224 5.90 -5.94 13.98
CA ARG A 224 6.62 -6.10 15.25
C ARG A 224 7.99 -5.40 15.28
N HIS A 225 8.58 -5.08 14.13
CA HIS A 225 9.84 -4.30 14.02
C HIS A 225 9.66 -2.89 13.44
N ALA A 226 8.41 -2.42 13.23
CA ALA A 226 8.14 -1.11 12.67
C ALA A 226 8.72 0.05 13.50
N ILE A 227 8.91 -0.17 14.82
CA ILE A 227 9.53 0.81 15.72
C ILE A 227 11.01 1.01 15.37
N VAL A 228 11.77 -0.06 15.09
CA VAL A 228 13.20 0.02 14.76
C VAL A 228 13.42 0.81 13.48
N ASP A 229 12.51 0.65 12.53
CA ASP A 229 12.54 1.31 11.23
C ASP A 229 12.35 2.83 11.29
N VAL A 230 11.75 3.33 12.37
CA VAL A 230 11.57 4.77 12.62
C VAL A 230 12.62 5.26 13.61
N LEU A 231 12.91 4.48 14.64
CA LEU A 231 13.83 4.84 15.71
C LEU A 231 15.25 5.02 15.20
N LEU A 232 15.76 4.12 14.35
CA LEU A 232 17.16 4.12 13.94
C LEU A 232 17.52 5.33 13.04
N PRO A 233 16.72 5.70 12.02
CA PRO A 233 16.95 6.94 11.25
C PRO A 233 16.76 8.21 12.08
N VAL A 234 15.79 8.25 13.01
CA VAL A 234 15.58 9.40 13.90
C VAL A 234 16.75 9.58 14.85
N ALA A 235 17.21 8.50 15.49
CA ALA A 235 18.39 8.54 16.35
C ALA A 235 19.62 9.02 15.57
N PHE A 236 19.86 8.50 14.36
CA PHE A 236 20.94 8.99 13.50
C PHE A 236 20.82 10.48 13.14
N GLY A 237 19.60 10.93 12.82
CA GLY A 237 19.25 12.34 12.63
C GLY A 237 19.66 13.24 13.81
N LEU A 238 19.42 12.76 15.04
CA LEU A 238 19.78 13.47 16.26
C LEU A 238 21.29 13.51 16.53
N LEU A 239 22.02 12.49 16.07
CA LEU A 239 23.49 12.40 16.24
C LEU A 239 24.27 13.16 15.15
N LEU A 240 23.68 13.39 13.98
CA LEU A 240 24.30 14.08 12.83
C LEU A 240 25.00 15.41 13.19
N PRO A 241 24.36 16.40 13.83
CA PRO A 241 25.00 17.69 14.06
C PRO A 241 26.27 17.58 14.93
N PHE A 242 26.32 16.63 15.87
CA PHE A 242 27.50 16.41 16.72
C PHE A 242 28.68 15.84 15.95
N GLY A 243 28.46 14.85 15.08
CA GLY A 243 29.56 14.30 14.28
C GLY A 243 30.05 15.28 13.20
N LEU A 244 29.16 16.11 12.63
CA LEU A 244 29.59 17.16 11.70
C LEU A 244 30.45 18.24 12.38
N LEU A 245 30.17 18.56 13.65
CA LEU A 245 30.99 19.48 14.44
C LEU A 245 32.41 18.94 14.65
N ASP A 246 32.56 17.64 14.89
CA ASP A 246 33.88 16.97 14.99
C ASP A 246 34.63 16.98 13.65
N ALA A 247 33.94 16.65 12.55
CA ALA A 247 34.53 16.64 11.20
C ALA A 247 35.02 18.03 10.75
N MET A 248 34.27 19.07 11.11
CA MET A 248 34.61 20.47 10.81
C MET A 248 35.42 21.11 11.93
N GLY A 249 35.70 20.40 13.03
CA GLY A 249 36.44 20.90 14.19
C GLY A 249 37.76 21.58 13.82
N PRO A 250 38.63 20.96 13.01
CA PRO A 250 39.84 21.62 12.50
C PRO A 250 39.53 22.94 11.79
N LEU A 251 38.56 22.98 10.89
CA LEU A 251 38.17 24.20 10.15
C LEU A 251 37.56 25.30 11.05
N VAL A 252 36.95 24.93 12.17
CA VAL A 252 36.29 25.83 13.12
C VAL A 252 37.26 26.36 14.19
N LEU A 253 38.29 25.59 14.53
CA LEU A 253 39.30 25.93 15.56
C LEU A 253 40.47 26.77 15.04
N PHE A 254 40.69 26.86 13.72
CA PHE A 254 41.91 27.46 13.17
C PHE A 254 41.89 28.95 12.84
N ASP A 255 40.78 29.70 12.96
CA ASP A 255 40.85 31.18 12.84
C ASP A 255 39.60 31.92 13.35
N ASP A 256 39.82 33.12 13.92
CA ASP A 256 38.82 34.13 14.30
C ASP A 256 38.17 34.84 13.07
N ASP A 257 38.35 34.28 11.88
CA ASP A 257 37.92 34.86 10.61
C ASP A 257 36.50 34.45 10.20
N VAL A 258 35.95 35.27 9.29
CA VAL A 258 34.66 35.07 8.61
C VAL A 258 34.48 33.62 8.09
N ILE A 259 35.57 32.95 7.72
CA ILE A 259 35.59 31.58 7.20
C ILE A 259 35.13 30.56 8.26
N GLY A 260 35.60 30.66 9.51
CA GLY A 260 35.20 29.77 10.60
C GLY A 260 33.73 29.95 10.98
N ALA A 261 33.23 31.20 10.93
CA ALA A 261 31.81 31.49 11.12
C ALA A 261 30.94 30.89 10.00
N ILE A 262 31.35 31.03 8.74
CA ILE A 262 30.64 30.42 7.59
C ILE A 262 30.64 28.90 7.71
N ALA A 263 31.77 28.27 8.03
CA ALA A 263 31.88 26.82 8.19
C ALA A 263 30.97 26.30 9.30
N CYS A 264 30.90 27.00 10.43
CA CYS A 264 30.04 26.66 11.57
C CYS A 264 28.54 26.71 11.19
N TRP A 265 28.11 27.77 10.50
CA TRP A 265 26.71 27.89 10.06
C TRP A 265 26.37 26.96 8.90
N ALA A 266 27.34 26.54 8.08
CA ALA A 266 27.14 25.55 7.00
C ALA A 266 26.78 24.14 7.50
N ILE A 267 27.08 23.82 8.76
CA ILE A 267 26.71 22.54 9.40
C ILE A 267 25.19 22.41 9.51
N VAL A 268 24.47 23.52 9.74
CA VAL A 268 23.01 23.53 9.90
C VAL A 268 22.28 23.04 8.63
N PRO A 269 22.49 23.64 7.43
CA PRO A 269 21.83 23.14 6.23
C PRO A 269 22.32 21.75 5.81
N LEU A 270 23.60 21.42 6.05
CA LEU A 270 24.15 20.11 5.70
C LEU A 270 23.56 18.98 6.56
N SER A 271 23.46 19.17 7.87
CA SER A 271 22.85 18.21 8.80
C SER A 271 21.35 18.05 8.57
N ALA A 272 20.65 19.15 8.25
CA ALA A 272 19.23 19.10 7.87
C ALA A 272 19.01 18.29 6.59
N LEU A 273 19.87 18.50 5.58
CA LEU A 273 19.81 17.77 4.31
C LEU A 273 20.12 16.27 4.50
N LEU A 274 21.14 15.93 5.28
CA LEU A 274 21.47 14.54 5.61
C LEU A 274 20.36 13.87 6.43
N SER A 275 19.82 14.54 7.45
CA SER A 275 18.71 14.01 8.24
C SER A 275 17.48 13.75 7.37
N TRP A 276 17.17 14.68 6.48
CA TRP A 276 16.11 14.52 5.50
C TRP A 276 16.35 13.33 4.57
N LEU A 277 17.57 13.15 4.05
CA LEU A 277 17.92 12.02 3.21
C LEU A 277 17.70 10.67 3.91
N TYR A 278 18.15 10.52 5.16
CA TYR A 278 18.00 9.26 5.89
C TYR A 278 16.56 8.99 6.33
N LEU A 279 15.82 10.02 6.73
CA LEU A 279 14.40 9.90 7.07
C LEU A 279 13.58 9.54 5.84
N THR A 280 13.82 10.20 4.71
CA THR A 280 13.13 9.87 3.45
C THR A 280 13.46 8.48 2.96
N LEU A 281 14.71 8.01 3.09
CA LEU A 281 15.07 6.63 2.78
C LEU A 281 14.32 5.62 3.66
N GLY A 282 14.20 5.91 4.95
CA GLY A 282 13.39 5.11 5.88
C GLY A 282 11.92 5.06 5.48
N ASP A 283 11.37 6.18 5.03
CA ASP A 283 9.97 6.31 4.59
C ASP A 283 9.71 5.61 3.25
N MET A 284 10.62 5.72 2.28
CA MET A 284 10.53 5.03 0.99
C MET A 284 10.44 3.51 1.18
N GLY A 285 11.22 2.96 2.12
CA GLY A 285 11.16 1.54 2.48
C GLY A 285 9.82 1.10 3.09
N ARG A 286 9.09 2.01 3.76
CA ARG A 286 7.74 1.73 4.29
C ARG A 286 6.66 1.89 3.23
N ASN A 287 6.73 2.95 2.44
CA ASN A 287 5.72 3.25 1.42
C ASN A 287 5.76 2.23 0.27
N ALA A 288 6.94 1.76 -0.13
CA ALA A 288 7.06 0.66 -1.09
C ALA A 288 6.41 -0.65 -0.59
N ALA A 289 6.23 -0.82 0.73
CA ALA A 289 5.56 -1.98 1.31
C ALA A 289 4.02 -1.86 1.29
N TYR A 290 3.46 -0.64 1.18
CA TYR A 290 2.02 -0.42 1.09
C TYR A 290 1.54 -0.44 -0.36
N TRP A 291 1.64 -1.60 -1.00
CA TRP A 291 1.15 -1.84 -2.36
C TRP A 291 -0.38 -1.75 -2.51
N THR A 292 -1.11 -1.82 -1.39
CA THR A 292 -2.57 -1.70 -1.30
C THR A 292 -3.06 -0.28 -1.02
N GLY A 293 -2.15 0.65 -0.68
CA GLY A 293 -2.50 2.03 -0.37
C GLY A 293 -3.11 2.72 -1.58
N ASP A 294 -4.01 3.68 -1.33
CA ASP A 294 -4.53 4.56 -2.36
C ASP A 294 -3.40 5.52 -2.78
N ASP A 295 -2.47 5.00 -3.58
CA ASP A 295 -1.41 5.81 -4.17
C ASP A 295 -2.06 6.87 -5.05
N ALA A 296 -1.68 8.13 -4.81
CA ALA A 296 -2.17 9.31 -5.53
C ALA A 296 -1.94 9.25 -7.06
N ASP A 297 -1.22 8.25 -7.57
CA ASP A 297 -0.96 7.99 -8.99
C ASP A 297 -2.04 7.13 -9.68
N GLY A 298 -3.09 6.69 -8.95
CA GLY A 298 -4.21 5.97 -9.55
C GLY A 298 -3.88 4.53 -10.01
N THR A 299 -2.72 4.00 -9.64
CA THR A 299 -2.24 2.63 -9.93
C THR A 299 -2.55 1.63 -8.81
N SER A 300 -3.48 1.97 -7.91
CA SER A 300 -3.87 1.11 -6.79
C SER A 300 -4.67 -0.10 -7.27
N ILE A 301 -4.57 -1.23 -6.57
CA ILE A 301 -5.41 -2.40 -6.86
C ILE A 301 -6.90 -2.07 -6.77
N ALA A 302 -7.28 -1.07 -5.97
CA ALA A 302 -8.65 -0.60 -5.91
C ALA A 302 -9.14 -0.04 -7.26
N THR A 303 -8.33 0.70 -8.01
CA THR A 303 -8.71 1.17 -9.36
C THR A 303 -8.79 0.02 -10.35
N ALA A 304 -7.85 -0.94 -10.30
CA ALA A 304 -7.89 -2.14 -11.13
C ALA A 304 -9.14 -3.01 -10.86
N CYS A 305 -9.50 -3.24 -9.59
CA CYS A 305 -10.71 -3.96 -9.20
C CYS A 305 -11.97 -3.22 -9.65
N ARG A 306 -12.04 -1.89 -9.48
CA ARG A 306 -13.19 -1.09 -9.95
C ARG A 306 -13.30 -1.07 -11.47
N ALA A 307 -12.19 -1.16 -12.19
CA ALA A 307 -12.20 -1.31 -13.64
C ALA A 307 -12.73 -2.68 -14.04
N LEU A 308 -12.28 -3.75 -13.38
CA LEU A 308 -12.76 -5.11 -13.60
C LEU A 308 -14.25 -5.25 -13.24
N GLU A 309 -14.71 -4.68 -12.12
CA GLU A 309 -16.12 -4.67 -11.72
C GLU A 309 -17.00 -4.04 -12.82
N ARG A 310 -16.63 -2.85 -13.29
CA ARG A 310 -17.32 -2.19 -14.41
C ARG A 310 -17.28 -3.01 -15.69
N GLU A 311 -16.14 -3.61 -16.04
CA GLU A 311 -16.00 -4.45 -17.24
C GLU A 311 -16.95 -5.66 -17.20
N LEU A 312 -17.05 -6.31 -16.03
CA LEU A 312 -17.92 -7.47 -15.83
C LEU A 312 -19.40 -7.08 -15.76
N GLU A 313 -19.73 -5.91 -15.20
CA GLU A 313 -21.10 -5.37 -15.15
C GLU A 313 -21.61 -4.90 -16.53
N ILE A 314 -20.77 -4.20 -17.31
CA ILE A 314 -21.13 -3.55 -18.59
C ILE A 314 -21.30 -4.54 -19.75
N ALA A 315 -20.94 -5.81 -19.59
CA ALA A 315 -21.00 -6.75 -20.70
C ALA A 315 -22.31 -7.57 -20.84
N PRO A 316 -23.56 -7.06 -20.64
CA PRO A 316 -24.71 -7.66 -21.28
C PRO A 316 -24.76 -7.17 -22.73
N GLY A 317 -24.21 -7.98 -23.65
CA GLY A 317 -24.46 -7.87 -25.10
C GLY A 317 -23.95 -6.60 -25.81
N VAL A 318 -23.09 -6.81 -26.82
CA VAL A 318 -22.74 -5.86 -27.89
C VAL A 318 -21.64 -4.84 -27.54
N ALA A 319 -20.64 -4.81 -28.43
CA ALA A 319 -19.67 -3.75 -28.57
C ALA A 319 -20.32 -2.36 -28.56
N ALA A 320 -20.04 -1.58 -27.53
CA ALA A 320 -20.00 -0.13 -27.64
C ALA A 320 -18.53 0.26 -27.50
N THR A 321 -17.94 0.61 -28.64
CA THR A 321 -16.69 1.34 -28.79
C THR A 321 -16.45 2.34 -27.65
N SER A 322 -15.57 1.98 -26.72
CA SER A 322 -14.77 2.97 -25.99
C SER A 322 -13.32 2.58 -26.17
N THR A 323 -12.70 3.24 -27.13
CA THR A 323 -11.25 3.37 -27.29
C THR A 323 -10.60 3.54 -25.91
N PRO A 324 -9.53 2.80 -25.56
CA PRO A 324 -8.78 3.13 -24.36
C PRO A 324 -8.22 4.56 -24.51
N PRO A 325 -8.16 5.38 -23.44
CA PRO A 325 -7.45 6.64 -23.52
C PRO A 325 -6.00 6.32 -23.89
N SER A 326 -5.61 6.81 -25.06
CA SER A 326 -4.26 6.76 -25.60
C SER A 326 -3.26 7.15 -24.52
N GLN A 327 -2.49 6.18 -24.02
CA GLN A 327 -1.18 6.46 -23.47
C GLN A 327 -0.28 6.88 -24.63
N GLN A 328 -0.37 8.15 -25.02
CA GLN A 328 0.70 8.79 -25.77
C GLN A 328 1.88 8.97 -24.81
N ALA A 329 2.80 8.01 -24.83
CA ALA A 329 4.18 8.31 -24.52
C ALA A 329 4.68 9.26 -25.62
N PRO A 330 5.25 10.44 -25.29
CA PRO A 330 6.02 11.18 -26.26
C PRO A 330 7.30 10.39 -26.50
N LEU A 331 7.35 9.73 -27.65
CA LEU A 331 8.60 9.38 -28.28
C LEU A 331 9.28 10.66 -28.75
N ALA A 332 10.61 10.62 -28.63
CA ALA A 332 11.63 11.35 -29.37
C ALA A 332 12.25 12.58 -28.68
N PRO A 333 13.46 12.97 -29.12
CA PRO A 333 14.44 12.24 -29.95
C PRO A 333 15.60 11.61 -29.16
#